data_AF-A0A6J7SQH9-F1
#
_entry.id   AF-A0A6J7SQH9-F1
#
_cell.length_a   1.000
_cell.length_b   1.000
_cell.length_c   1.000
_cell.angle_alpha   90.00
_cell.angle_beta   90.00
_cell.angle_gamma   90.00
#
_symmetry.space_group_name_H-M   'P 1'
#
loop_
_entity.id
_entity.type
_entity.pdbx_description
1 polymer ?
#
loop_
_entity_poly.entity_id
_entity_poly.type
_entity_poly.pdbx_seq_one_letter_code
_entity_poly.pdbx_strand_id
1 'polypeptide(L)'
;MTAQLAQLVDGVRICEKYSCGAVQIASLNGCTWWEVNAKLVGETSADDKTLRSFGTIRTVVKASEPRAITTVLLISQELLALKHIVTEISANCHHDPVGDNTPSSAYTPINN
;
A
#
# COMPACT_ATOMS: atom_id res chain seq x y z
N MET A 1 -9.69 -1.75 13.32
CA MET A 1 -8.47 -2.32 12.68
C MET A 1 -8.82 -2.74 11.27
N THR A 2 -7.97 -2.48 10.28
CA THR A 2 -8.17 -2.96 8.91
C THR A 2 -8.04 -4.48 8.86
N ALA A 3 -8.96 -5.17 8.18
CA ALA A 3 -8.91 -6.64 8.04
C ALA A 3 -7.58 -7.12 7.41
N GLN A 4 -6.93 -6.26 6.63
CA GLN A 4 -5.62 -6.51 6.01
C GLN A 4 -4.49 -6.74 7.05
N LEU A 5 -4.56 -6.15 8.24
CA LEU A 5 -3.58 -6.41 9.32
C LEU A 5 -3.65 -7.84 9.86
N ALA A 6 -4.79 -8.50 9.70
CA ALA A 6 -5.01 -9.87 10.14
C ALA A 6 -4.65 -10.91 9.05
N GLN A 7 -4.22 -10.47 7.87
CA GLN A 7 -3.82 -11.39 6.81
C GLN A 7 -2.54 -12.14 7.22
N LEU A 8 -2.60 -13.46 7.11
CA LEU A 8 -1.48 -14.35 7.38
C LEU A 8 -0.92 -14.89 6.07
N VAL A 9 0.40 -15.01 5.99
CA VAL A 9 1.12 -15.72 4.94
C VAL A 9 2.02 -16.73 5.64
N ASP A 10 1.78 -18.02 5.40
CA ASP A 10 2.46 -19.13 6.09
C ASP A 10 2.40 -19.03 7.62
N GLY A 11 1.26 -18.57 8.16
CA GLY A 11 1.05 -18.41 9.61
C GLY A 11 1.69 -17.17 10.23
N VAL A 12 2.39 -16.34 9.44
CA VAL A 12 3.02 -15.07 9.89
C VAL A 12 2.18 -13.89 9.41
N ARG A 13 2.06 -12.83 10.21
CA ARG A 13 1.34 -11.61 9.79
C ARG A 13 2.00 -11.03 8.55
N ILE A 14 1.20 -10.61 7.57
CA ILE A 14 1.72 -10.25 6.24
C ILE A 14 2.82 -9.18 6.29
N CYS A 15 2.69 -8.18 7.16
CA CYS A 15 3.68 -7.12 7.33
C CYS A 15 4.82 -7.43 8.31
N GLU A 16 4.82 -8.63 8.91
CA GLU A 16 6.01 -9.20 9.57
C GLU A 16 6.85 -10.02 8.58
N LYS A 17 6.23 -10.51 7.50
CA LYS A 17 6.91 -11.25 6.42
C LYS A 17 7.41 -10.32 5.31
N TYR A 18 6.58 -9.39 4.86
CA TYR A 18 6.84 -8.50 3.73
C TYR A 18 6.99 -7.04 4.15
N SER A 19 7.66 -6.27 3.29
CA SER A 19 7.80 -4.82 3.45
C SER A 19 6.43 -4.16 3.25
N CYS A 20 5.97 -3.43 4.25
CA CYS A 20 4.70 -2.72 4.23
C CYS A 20 4.87 -1.24 4.61
N GLY A 21 3.92 -0.43 4.17
CA GLY A 21 3.69 0.93 4.67
C GLY A 21 2.27 1.04 5.24
N ALA A 22 2.05 2.08 6.04
CA ALA A 22 0.71 2.45 6.49
C ALA A 22 0.54 3.96 6.34
N VAL A 23 -0.60 4.38 5.81
CA VAL A 23 -0.95 5.80 5.69
C VAL A 23 -2.33 6.06 6.27
N GLN A 24 -2.47 7.24 6.87
CA GLN A 24 -3.77 7.75 7.31
C GLN A 24 -4.27 8.76 6.28
N ILE A 25 -5.48 8.53 5.78
CA ILE A 25 -6.13 9.38 4.79
C ILE A 25 -7.43 9.95 5.36
N ALA A 26 -7.78 11.15 4.93
CA ALA A 26 -9.02 11.80 5.28
C ALA A 26 -9.42 12.78 4.17
N SER A 27 -10.72 13.03 4.03
CA SER A 27 -11.28 14.02 3.11
C SER A 27 -12.21 14.94 3.89
N LEU A 28 -12.25 16.23 3.55
CA LEU A 28 -13.18 17.19 4.16
C LEU A 28 -14.64 16.79 3.91
N ASN A 29 -14.93 16.28 2.70
CA ASN A 29 -16.30 16.01 2.22
C ASN A 29 -16.60 14.51 2.10
N GLY A 30 -15.66 13.65 2.51
CA GLY A 30 -15.75 12.21 2.26
C GLY A 30 -15.34 11.84 0.82
N CYS A 31 -15.29 10.55 0.54
CA CYS A 31 -14.96 9.99 -0.77
C CYS A 31 -15.85 8.78 -1.02
N THR A 32 -16.24 8.55 -2.28
CA THR A 32 -16.94 7.32 -2.71
C THR A 32 -15.99 6.12 -2.64
N TRP A 33 -14.72 6.33 -2.97
CA TRP A 33 -13.64 5.37 -2.79
C TRP A 33 -12.28 6.08 -2.82
N TRP A 34 -11.25 5.36 -2.41
CA TRP A 34 -9.87 5.84 -2.44
C TRP A 34 -9.01 4.93 -3.31
N GLU A 35 -8.14 5.55 -4.09
CA GLU A 35 -7.00 4.89 -4.72
C GLU A 35 -5.72 5.40 -4.04
N VAL A 36 -4.97 4.49 -3.42
CA VAL A 36 -3.67 4.81 -2.82
C VAL A 36 -2.59 4.11 -3.62
N ASN A 37 -1.69 4.89 -4.22
CA ASN A 37 -0.55 4.39 -4.97
C ASN A 37 0.74 4.69 -4.22
N ALA A 38 1.73 3.81 -4.34
CA ALA A 38 3.06 4.01 -3.80
C ALA A 38 4.12 3.26 -4.60
N LYS A 39 5.39 3.59 -4.36
CA LYS A 39 6.54 2.82 -4.84
C LYS A 39 7.23 2.12 -3.69
N LEU A 40 7.87 1.01 -4.02
CA LEU A 40 8.77 0.32 -3.11
C LEU A 40 10.20 0.54 -3.60
N VAL A 41 11.05 1.15 -2.77
CA VAL A 41 12.42 1.52 -3.10
C VAL A 41 13.37 0.91 -2.08
N GLY A 42 14.54 0.47 -2.51
CA GLY A 42 15.57 -0.07 -1.62
C GLY A 42 16.96 -0.01 -2.23
N GLU A 43 17.97 -0.39 -1.47
CA GLU A 43 19.33 -0.56 -1.96
C GLU A 43 19.38 -1.73 -2.96
N THR A 44 20.17 -1.62 -4.03
CA THR A 44 20.35 -2.71 -5.00
C THR A 44 20.89 -3.97 -4.34
N SER A 45 21.83 -3.84 -3.41
CA SER A 45 22.40 -4.95 -2.63
C SER A 45 23.08 -4.47 -1.34
N ALA A 46 23.64 -5.40 -0.57
CA ALA A 46 24.42 -5.05 0.62
C ALA A 46 25.68 -4.23 0.29
N ASP A 47 26.26 -4.45 -0.89
CA ASP A 47 27.49 -3.79 -1.36
C ASP A 47 27.19 -2.57 -2.24
N ASP A 48 26.04 -2.56 -2.94
CA ASP A 48 25.58 -1.45 -3.77
C ASP A 48 24.40 -0.71 -3.11
N LYS A 49 24.72 0.46 -2.54
CA LYS A 49 23.79 1.34 -1.84
C LYS A 49 22.95 2.22 -2.77
N THR A 50 23.07 2.05 -4.07
CA THR A 50 22.23 2.77 -5.03
C THR A 50 20.76 2.42 -4.79
N LEU A 51 19.92 3.43 -4.60
CA LEU A 51 18.49 3.23 -4.41
C LEU A 51 17.81 2.97 -5.74
N ARG A 52 17.05 1.87 -5.83
CA ARG A 52 16.25 1.51 -7.00
C ARG A 52 14.82 1.17 -6.62
N SER A 53 13.91 1.32 -7.57
CA SER A 53 12.53 0.89 -7.44
C SER A 53 12.42 -0.62 -7.67
N PHE A 54 11.72 -1.32 -6.78
CA PHE A 54 11.46 -2.77 -6.85
C PHE A 54 10.04 -3.06 -7.31
N GLY A 55 9.10 -2.13 -7.16
CA GLY A 55 7.75 -2.30 -7.63
C GLY A 55 6.83 -1.16 -7.24
N THR A 56 5.57 -1.27 -7.64
CA THR A 56 4.51 -0.34 -7.28
C THR A 56 3.43 -1.05 -6.47
N ILE A 57 2.82 -0.31 -5.56
CA ILE A 57 1.70 -0.77 -4.74
C ILE A 57 0.49 0.07 -5.13
N ARG A 58 -0.64 -0.56 -5.44
CA ARG A 58 -1.94 0.09 -5.62
C ARG A 58 -2.95 -0.53 -4.67
N THR A 59 -3.57 0.28 -3.83
CA THR A 59 -4.59 -0.15 -2.88
C THR A 59 -5.87 0.65 -3.08
N VAL A 60 -6.97 -0.06 -3.36
CA VAL A 60 -8.32 0.48 -3.44
C VAL A 60 -9.01 0.28 -2.10
N VAL A 61 -9.57 1.36 -1.56
CA VAL A 61 -10.29 1.35 -0.27
C VAL A 61 -11.70 1.88 -0.48
N LYS A 62 -12.63 1.37 0.34
CA LYS A 62 -14.04 1.78 0.34
C LYS A 62 -14.20 3.27 0.65
N ALA A 63 -15.43 3.74 0.48
CA ALA A 63 -15.87 5.06 0.89
C ALA A 63 -15.41 5.45 2.30
N SER A 64 -15.23 6.75 2.50
CA SER A 64 -14.98 7.34 3.81
C SER A 64 -15.96 8.48 4.06
N GLU A 65 -16.47 8.56 5.28
CA GLU A 65 -17.28 9.70 5.73
C GLU A 65 -16.47 11.01 5.76
N PRO A 66 -17.14 12.18 5.68
CA PRO A 66 -16.50 13.48 5.88
C PRO A 66 -15.68 13.52 7.17
N ARG A 67 -14.41 13.96 7.05
CA ARG A 67 -13.43 14.13 8.14
C ARG A 67 -13.06 12.84 8.88
N ALA A 68 -13.48 11.67 8.39
CA ALA A 68 -13.09 10.40 8.96
C ALA A 68 -11.63 10.05 8.61
N ILE A 69 -10.86 9.62 9.61
CA ILE A 69 -9.50 9.11 9.40
C ILE A 69 -9.59 7.62 9.09
N THR A 70 -9.12 7.25 7.90
CA THR A 70 -9.02 5.86 7.46
C THR A 70 -7.55 5.46 7.41
N THR A 71 -7.21 4.32 8.01
CA THR A 71 -5.87 3.74 7.88
C THR A 71 -5.83 2.79 6.68
N VAL A 72 -4.86 2.95 5.80
CA VAL A 72 -4.64 2.10 4.63
C VAL A 72 -3.29 1.42 4.76
N LEU A 73 -3.26 0.11 4.56
CA LEU A 73 -2.01 -0.63 4.44
C LEU A 73 -1.56 -0.68 2.98
N LEU A 74 -0.26 -0.50 2.78
CA LEU A 74 0.42 -0.62 1.51
C LEU A 74 1.32 -1.84 1.61
N ILE A 75 0.92 -2.94 0.98
CA ILE A 75 1.53 -4.24 1.16
C ILE A 75 2.31 -4.58 -0.11
N SER A 76 3.61 -4.84 0.03
CA SER A 76 4.41 -5.43 -1.06
C SER A 76 4.48 -6.95 -0.93
N GLN A 77 5.12 -7.61 -1.90
CA GLN A 77 5.50 -9.02 -1.81
C GLN A 77 7.03 -9.19 -1.67
N GLU A 78 7.74 -8.11 -1.35
CA GLU A 78 9.17 -8.12 -1.10
C GLU A 78 9.45 -8.38 0.37
N LEU A 79 10.40 -9.25 0.68
CA LEU A 79 10.71 -9.66 2.04
C LEU A 79 11.11 -8.45 2.90
N LEU A 80 10.60 -8.40 4.13
CA LEU A 80 10.93 -7.34 5.08
C LEU A 80 12.44 -7.27 5.37
N ALA A 81 13.14 -8.41 5.34
CA ALA A 81 14.58 -8.51 5.56
C ALA A 81 15.42 -7.70 4.56
N LEU A 82 14.86 -7.37 3.38
CA LEU A 82 15.53 -6.53 2.36
C LEU A 82 15.47 -5.04 2.70
N LYS A 83 14.75 -4.64 3.76
CA LYS A 83 14.67 -3.25 4.26
C LYS A 83 14.23 -2.24 3.21
N HIS A 84 13.37 -2.66 2.28
CA HIS A 84 12.77 -1.75 1.32
C HIS A 84 11.82 -0.78 2.03
N ILE A 85 11.65 0.39 1.45
CA ILE A 85 10.90 1.51 1.99
C ILE A 85 9.76 1.83 1.02
N VAL A 86 8.57 2.05 1.56
CA VAL A 86 7.43 2.53 0.79
C VAL A 86 7.53 4.06 0.66
N THR A 87 7.55 4.56 -0.57
CA THR A 87 7.77 5.97 -0.90
C THR A 87 6.78 6.44 -1.98
N GLU A 88 6.85 7.72 -2.34
CA GLU A 88 6.04 8.32 -3.43
C GLU A 88 4.54 8.02 -3.30
N ILE A 89 4.03 8.18 -2.08
CA ILE A 89 2.64 7.83 -1.77
C ILE A 89 1.70 8.93 -2.29
N SER A 90 0.72 8.54 -3.09
CA SER A 90 -0.40 9.39 -3.49
C SER A 90 -1.72 8.77 -3.04
N ALA A 91 -2.64 9.60 -2.56
CA ALA A 91 -3.97 9.19 -2.13
C ALA A 91 -5.02 10.01 -2.90
N ASN A 92 -5.73 9.34 -3.80
CA ASN A 92 -6.72 9.95 -4.67
C ASN A 92 -8.12 9.66 -4.13
N CYS A 93 -8.85 10.74 -3.82
CA CYS A 93 -10.25 10.69 -3.42
C CYS A 93 -11.13 10.71 -4.67
N HIS A 94 -11.93 9.66 -4.85
CA HIS A 94 -12.85 9.55 -5.96
C HIS A 94 -14.29 9.81 -5.52
N HIS A 95 -15.05 10.47 -6.38
CA HIS A 95 -16.47 10.79 -6.15
C HIS A 95 -17.40 10.10 -7.16
N ASP A 96 -16.85 9.61 -8.26
CA ASP A 96 -17.51 8.76 -9.23
C ASP A 96 -17.82 7.36 -8.65
N PRO A 97 -18.79 6.63 -9.23
CA PRO A 97 -19.12 5.29 -8.79
C PRO A 97 -17.89 4.36 -8.79
N VAL A 98 -17.76 3.56 -7.74
CA VAL A 98 -16.89 2.37 -7.75
C VAL A 98 -17.38 1.47 -8.89
N GLY A 99 -16.63 1.37 -9.99
CA GLY A 99 -16.86 0.33 -11.00
C GLY A 99 -16.60 -1.07 -10.42
N ASP A 100 -15.93 -1.96 -11.16
CA ASP A 100 -15.51 -3.28 -10.62
C ASP A 100 -14.37 -3.19 -9.58
N ASN A 101 -14.09 -2.00 -9.06
CA ASN A 101 -13.04 -1.69 -8.11
C ASN A 101 -13.41 -2.19 -6.69
N THR A 102 -13.41 -3.50 -6.50
CA THR A 102 -13.49 -4.11 -5.17
C THR A 102 -12.26 -3.70 -4.34
N PRO A 103 -12.41 -3.48 -3.01
CA PRO A 103 -11.26 -3.18 -2.16
C PRO A 103 -10.21 -4.26 -2.32
N SER A 104 -9.06 -3.85 -2.86
CA SER A 104 -8.01 -4.75 -3.30
C SER A 104 -6.67 -4.06 -3.12
N SER A 105 -5.66 -4.84 -2.77
CA SER A 105 -4.28 -4.38 -2.74
C SER A 105 -3.51 -5.22 -3.74
N ALA A 106 -2.80 -4.54 -4.65
CA ALA A 106 -2.00 -5.15 -5.69
C ALA A 106 -0.57 -4.62 -5.61
N TYR A 107 0.39 -5.53 -5.68
CA TYR A 107 1.80 -5.22 -5.82
C TYR A 107 2.27 -5.69 -7.20
N THR A 108 2.89 -4.78 -7.94
CA THR A 108 3.45 -5.06 -9.27
C THR A 108 4.97 -4.93 -9.19
N PRO A 109 5.72 -6.04 -9.23
CA PRO A 109 7.18 -5.99 -9.24
C PRO A 109 7.68 -5.38 -10.56
N ILE A 110 8.78 -4.65 -10.50
CA ILE A 110 9.53 -4.28 -11.70
C ILE A 110 10.39 -5.50 -12.06
N ASN A 111 10.02 -6.20 -13.13
CA ASN A 111 10.82 -7.29 -13.66
C ASN A 111 12.19 -6.74 -14.06
N ASN A 112 13.24 -7.39 -13.55
CA ASN A 112 14.63 -7.03 -13.80
C ASN A 112 15.26 -8.07 -14.73
#